data_AF-I0EQ55-F1
#
_entry.id   AF-I0EQ55-F1
#
_cell.length_a   1.000
_cell.length_b   1.000
_cell.length_c   1.000
_cell.angle_alpha   90.00
_cell.angle_beta   90.00
_cell.angle_gamma   90.00
#
_symmetry.space_group_name_H-M   'P 1'
#
loop_
_entity.id
_entity.type
_entity.pdbx_description
1 polymer ?
#
loop_
_entity_poly.entity_id
_entity_poly.type
_entity_poly.pdbx_seq_one_letter_code
_entity_poly.pdbx_strand_id
1 'polypeptide(L)'
;MYRDDLGGIDFVWGKGDKNGYGLEHILERREQQAINNGLSEQEAKEYALNVIKSIPEILEKGEKKPKGKRQGIEYNRMRVGLSDKIGNKKLNNQWVISSYEVYNSENELLLHSLAQDYKGQVKPLNSLENNHTTENLTTKEPNKEANTLKAYNESFENKNKEKNMKKLSFDEIKQLIDNAPTKGKDILLIGNENLTPEIVEYIHKKQRKVGIEKLNENEIKAFNFEYPKNAKIIIDYQGIQHALNKHGVNSANVRLSKQLPITYTDIANYRNIVNNADETIKKGNRIMSYKQINGHFVVVEQINRNQSEFLFKTMFKEKGNYKNGADYKKNISEN
;
A
#
# COMPACT_ATOMS: atom_id res chain seq x y z
N MET A 1 -20.16 -8.47 13.56
CA MET A 1 -20.34 -7.54 12.41
C MET A 1 -21.70 -7.83 11.78
N TYR A 2 -22.33 -6.86 11.11
CA TYR A 2 -23.57 -7.08 10.38
C TYR A 2 -23.42 -6.56 8.94
N ARG A 3 -23.98 -7.30 7.97
CA ARG A 3 -24.12 -6.87 6.57
C ARG A 3 -25.53 -7.12 6.10
N ASP A 4 -26.14 -6.17 5.40
CA ASP A 4 -27.53 -6.28 4.94
C ASP A 4 -27.76 -7.48 4.00
N ASP A 5 -26.74 -7.91 3.25
CA ASP A 5 -26.80 -9.01 2.27
C ASP A 5 -26.46 -10.40 2.85
N LEU A 6 -26.05 -10.48 4.12
CA LEU A 6 -25.57 -11.69 4.77
C LEU A 6 -26.12 -11.92 6.19
N GLY A 7 -26.54 -10.89 6.90
CA GLY A 7 -26.91 -10.94 8.31
C GLY A 7 -25.70 -10.80 9.23
N GLY A 8 -25.78 -11.44 10.41
CA GLY A 8 -24.72 -11.40 11.41
C GLY A 8 -23.48 -12.20 10.98
N ILE A 9 -22.30 -11.64 11.22
CA ILE A 9 -21.01 -12.30 10.99
C ILE A 9 -20.20 -12.25 12.28
N ASP A 10 -19.86 -13.42 12.80
CA ASP A 10 -19.16 -13.61 14.06
C ASP A 10 -17.69 -13.99 13.84
N PHE A 11 -16.84 -13.34 14.63
CA PHE A 11 -15.40 -13.56 14.68
C PHE A 11 -15.12 -14.53 15.82
N VAL A 12 -15.17 -15.84 15.52
CA VAL A 12 -14.99 -16.88 16.53
C VAL A 12 -13.50 -17.19 16.69
N TRP A 13 -13.03 -17.16 17.93
CA TRP A 13 -11.70 -17.63 18.32
C TRP A 13 -11.76 -19.13 18.67
N GLY A 14 -10.77 -19.90 18.25
CA GLY A 14 -10.76 -21.36 18.40
C GLY A 14 -10.37 -22.11 17.12
N LYS A 15 -10.05 -23.40 17.26
CA LYS A 15 -9.76 -24.30 16.12
C LYS A 15 -10.97 -25.09 15.62
N GLY A 16 -12.02 -25.26 16.42
CA GLY A 16 -13.10 -26.18 16.05
C GLY A 16 -12.63 -27.62 15.80
N ASP A 17 -13.53 -28.49 15.35
CA ASP A 17 -13.24 -29.91 15.07
C ASP A 17 -12.17 -30.09 13.95
N LYS A 18 -11.80 -31.35 13.67
CA LYS A 18 -10.71 -31.87 12.79
C LYS A 18 -10.38 -31.13 11.46
N ASN A 19 -11.22 -30.20 11.00
CA ASN A 19 -11.05 -29.42 9.77
C ASN A 19 -10.79 -27.91 9.96
N GLY A 20 -10.79 -27.38 11.20
CA GLY A 20 -10.43 -25.98 11.43
C GLY A 20 -11.50 -24.96 11.05
N TYR A 21 -12.09 -24.23 11.99
CA TYR A 21 -12.84 -22.98 11.71
C TYR A 21 -12.54 -21.95 12.80
N GLY A 22 -12.60 -20.67 12.45
CA GLY A 22 -12.25 -19.57 13.36
C GLY A 22 -10.91 -18.91 13.06
N LEU A 23 -10.66 -17.80 13.76
CA LEU A 23 -9.49 -16.95 13.52
C LEU A 23 -8.17 -17.63 13.90
N GLU A 24 -8.16 -18.45 14.95
CA GLU A 24 -6.97 -19.19 15.40
C GLU A 24 -6.50 -20.17 14.31
N HIS A 25 -7.43 -20.90 13.68
CA HIS A 25 -7.09 -21.81 12.58
C HIS A 25 -6.50 -21.07 11.36
N ILE A 26 -7.05 -19.92 11.00
CA ILE A 26 -6.54 -19.10 9.90
C ILE A 26 -5.14 -18.60 10.21
N LEU A 27 -4.91 -18.14 11.45
CA LEU A 27 -3.63 -17.64 11.91
C LEU A 27 -2.56 -18.73 11.81
N GLU A 28 -2.79 -19.89 12.43
CA GLU A 28 -1.82 -20.99 12.41
C GLU A 28 -1.48 -21.49 11.00
N ARG A 29 -2.51 -21.61 10.16
CA ARG A 29 -2.31 -22.05 8.78
C ARG A 29 -1.45 -21.07 7.98
N ARG A 30 -1.62 -19.76 8.22
CA ARG A 30 -0.90 -18.71 7.50
C ARG A 30 0.53 -18.56 8.02
N GLU A 31 0.74 -18.74 9.32
CA GLU A 31 2.07 -18.82 9.91
C GLU A 31 2.84 -20.01 9.34
N GLN A 32 2.28 -21.21 9.39
CA GLN A 32 2.95 -22.40 8.85
C GLN A 32 3.23 -22.30 7.35
N GLN A 33 2.30 -21.70 6.60
CA GLN A 33 2.50 -21.46 5.18
C GLN A 33 3.67 -20.49 4.93
N ALA A 34 3.77 -19.39 5.70
CA ALA A 34 4.87 -18.45 5.59
C ALA A 34 6.23 -19.09 5.92
N ILE A 35 6.29 -19.91 6.97
CA ILE A 35 7.49 -20.69 7.31
C ILE A 35 7.89 -21.61 6.16
N ASN A 36 6.93 -22.34 5.58
CA ASN A 36 7.18 -23.23 4.45
C ASN A 36 7.66 -22.46 3.19
N ASN A 37 7.33 -21.18 3.10
CA ASN A 37 7.78 -20.28 2.04
C ASN A 37 9.14 -19.60 2.35
N GLY A 38 9.81 -19.98 3.44
CA GLY A 38 11.17 -19.53 3.78
C GLY A 38 11.24 -18.29 4.68
N LEU A 39 10.13 -17.85 5.27
CA LEU A 39 10.14 -16.77 6.25
C LEU A 39 10.60 -17.28 7.62
N SER A 40 11.21 -16.40 8.43
CA SER A 40 11.49 -16.70 9.83
C SER A 40 10.20 -16.83 10.65
N GLU A 41 10.27 -17.48 11.80
CA GLU A 41 9.12 -17.67 12.68
C GLU A 41 8.47 -16.34 13.10
N GLN A 42 9.27 -15.30 13.35
CA GLN A 42 8.76 -13.97 13.68
C GLN A 42 8.02 -13.32 12.50
N GLU A 43 8.60 -13.39 11.30
CA GLU A 43 8.00 -12.84 10.07
C GLU A 43 6.71 -13.59 9.70
N ALA A 44 6.67 -14.89 9.94
CA ALA A 44 5.52 -15.74 9.71
C ALA A 44 4.36 -15.42 10.67
N LYS A 45 4.64 -15.23 11.95
CA LYS A 45 3.65 -14.76 12.95
C LYS A 45 3.11 -13.39 12.58
N GLU A 46 3.97 -12.49 12.14
CA GLU A 46 3.58 -11.15 11.74
C GLU A 46 2.66 -11.19 10.50
N TYR A 47 3.05 -11.96 9.47
CA TYR A 47 2.21 -12.22 8.30
C TYR A 47 0.82 -12.77 8.67
N ALA A 48 0.77 -13.79 9.53
CA ALA A 48 -0.48 -14.40 9.97
C ALA A 48 -1.41 -13.42 10.70
N LEU A 49 -0.86 -12.57 11.57
CA LEU A 49 -1.62 -11.53 12.25
C LEU A 49 -2.21 -10.50 11.27
N ASN A 50 -1.48 -10.15 10.21
CA ASN A 50 -1.96 -9.18 9.22
C ASN A 50 -3.06 -9.76 8.33
N VAL A 51 -3.02 -11.06 8.06
CA VAL A 51 -4.15 -11.76 7.44
C VAL A 51 -5.41 -11.58 8.30
N ILE A 52 -5.32 -11.74 9.61
CA ILE A 52 -6.48 -11.57 10.50
C ILE A 52 -6.97 -10.11 10.51
N LYS A 53 -6.04 -9.14 10.51
CA LYS A 53 -6.36 -7.71 10.52
C LYS A 53 -7.03 -7.22 9.23
N SER A 54 -6.83 -7.89 8.08
CA SER A 54 -7.47 -7.50 6.82
C SER A 54 -8.91 -7.99 6.68
N ILE A 55 -9.33 -8.97 7.49
CA ILE A 55 -10.65 -9.59 7.39
C ILE A 55 -11.80 -8.58 7.55
N PRO A 56 -11.80 -7.65 8.54
CA PRO A 56 -12.88 -6.68 8.67
C PRO A 56 -13.06 -5.82 7.42
N GLU A 57 -11.97 -5.34 6.81
CA GLU A 57 -12.03 -4.52 5.59
C GLU A 57 -12.56 -5.33 4.40
N ILE A 58 -12.11 -6.59 4.24
CA ILE A 58 -12.62 -7.48 3.20
C ILE A 58 -14.12 -7.67 3.38
N LEU A 59 -14.58 -7.90 4.61
CA LEU A 59 -15.99 -8.05 4.92
C LEU A 59 -16.77 -6.74 4.73
N GLU A 60 -16.17 -5.57 4.88
CA GLU A 60 -16.87 -4.30 4.71
C GLU A 60 -16.98 -3.91 3.22
N LYS A 61 -15.87 -3.96 2.49
CA LYS A 61 -15.75 -3.45 1.12
C LYS A 61 -15.94 -4.51 0.04
N GLY A 62 -15.89 -5.79 0.43
CA GLY A 62 -15.88 -6.89 -0.51
C GLY A 62 -17.25 -7.31 -1.03
N GLU A 63 -17.22 -7.89 -2.22
CA GLU A 63 -18.40 -8.43 -2.88
C GLU A 63 -18.66 -9.87 -2.46
N LYS A 64 -19.93 -10.22 -2.26
CA LYS A 64 -20.35 -11.60 -2.01
C LYS A 64 -20.17 -12.44 -3.28
N LYS A 65 -19.30 -13.45 -3.20
CA LYS A 65 -19.00 -14.38 -4.31
C LYS A 65 -19.15 -15.83 -3.83
N PRO A 66 -20.24 -16.55 -4.18
CA PRO A 66 -20.36 -17.98 -3.88
C PRO A 66 -19.30 -18.81 -4.62
N LYS A 67 -18.80 -19.88 -4.00
CA LYS A 67 -17.92 -20.89 -4.62
C LYS A 67 -18.40 -22.28 -4.22
N GLY A 68 -19.13 -22.93 -5.12
CA GLY A 68 -19.85 -24.17 -4.81
C GLY A 68 -20.87 -23.95 -3.69
N LYS A 69 -20.83 -24.77 -2.64
CA LYS A 69 -21.72 -24.66 -1.47
C LYS A 69 -21.23 -23.66 -0.41
N ARG A 70 -20.09 -22.99 -0.61
CA ARG A 70 -19.48 -22.07 0.36
C ARG A 70 -19.70 -20.62 -0.02
N GLN A 71 -20.17 -19.82 0.93
CA GLN A 71 -20.21 -18.37 0.77
C GLN A 71 -18.84 -17.77 1.03
N GLY A 72 -18.57 -16.63 0.39
CA GLY A 72 -17.36 -15.88 0.65
C GLY A 72 -17.51 -14.44 0.21
N ILE A 73 -16.69 -13.59 0.81
CA ILE A 73 -16.54 -12.20 0.43
C ILE A 73 -15.18 -12.03 -0.22
N GLU A 74 -15.16 -11.43 -1.41
CA GLU A 74 -13.94 -11.16 -2.16
C GLU A 74 -13.67 -9.66 -2.26
N TYR A 75 -12.45 -9.27 -1.94
CA TYR A 75 -11.97 -7.90 -2.04
C TYR A 75 -10.48 -7.92 -2.33
N ASN A 76 -10.01 -7.15 -3.32
CA ASN A 76 -8.59 -7.05 -3.66
C ASN A 76 -7.88 -8.41 -3.85
N ARG A 77 -8.54 -9.37 -4.52
CA ARG A 77 -8.05 -10.75 -4.74
C ARG A 77 -7.83 -11.56 -3.45
N MET A 78 -8.33 -11.08 -2.33
CA MET A 78 -8.42 -11.83 -1.09
C MET A 78 -9.86 -12.31 -0.94
N ARG A 79 -10.03 -13.48 -0.34
CA ARG A 79 -11.34 -14.06 -0.08
C ARG A 79 -11.45 -14.48 1.37
N VAL A 80 -12.49 -14.01 2.05
CA VAL A 80 -12.90 -14.53 3.36
C VAL A 80 -14.04 -15.51 3.13
N GLY A 81 -13.81 -16.78 3.45
CA GLY A 81 -14.83 -17.82 3.41
C GLY A 81 -15.72 -17.75 4.62
N LEU A 82 -17.03 -17.93 4.39
CA LEU A 82 -18.07 -17.90 5.42
C LEU A 82 -18.72 -19.28 5.55
N SER A 83 -18.93 -19.71 6.78
CA SER A 83 -19.65 -20.94 7.15
C SER A 83 -20.89 -20.60 7.97
N ASP A 84 -22.01 -21.24 7.65
CA ASP A 84 -23.26 -21.18 8.43
C ASP A 84 -23.28 -22.26 9.55
N LYS A 85 -22.11 -22.86 9.84
CA LYS A 85 -21.96 -23.96 10.80
C LYS A 85 -20.68 -23.82 11.61
N ILE A 86 -20.78 -24.24 12.87
CA ILE A 86 -19.67 -24.48 13.80
C ILE A 86 -19.75 -25.98 14.16
N GLY A 87 -18.77 -26.77 13.70
CA GLY A 87 -18.80 -28.23 13.84
C GLY A 87 -20.06 -28.82 13.17
N ASN A 88 -20.84 -29.59 13.92
CA ASN A 88 -22.12 -30.13 13.47
C ASN A 88 -23.33 -29.20 13.70
N LYS A 89 -23.13 -28.05 14.38
CA LYS A 89 -24.22 -27.13 14.74
C LYS A 89 -24.42 -26.09 13.64
N LYS A 90 -25.64 -26.02 13.10
CA LYS A 90 -26.05 -24.95 12.17
C LYS A 90 -26.35 -23.67 12.93
N LEU A 91 -25.87 -22.55 12.40
CA LEU A 91 -26.11 -21.20 12.89
C LEU A 91 -27.34 -20.64 12.17
N ASN A 92 -28.21 -19.98 12.93
CA ASN A 92 -29.41 -19.34 12.37
C ASN A 92 -29.09 -17.88 12.05
N ASN A 93 -29.21 -17.49 10.77
CA ASN A 93 -28.97 -16.12 10.28
C ASN A 93 -27.63 -15.50 10.70
N GLN A 94 -26.63 -16.36 10.91
CA GLN A 94 -25.28 -15.99 11.35
C GLN A 94 -24.23 -16.76 10.55
N TRP A 95 -23.16 -16.07 10.21
CA TRP A 95 -21.98 -16.62 9.55
C TRP A 95 -20.79 -16.56 10.47
N VAL A 96 -19.90 -17.55 10.36
CA VAL A 96 -18.56 -17.50 10.94
C VAL A 96 -17.51 -17.51 9.87
N ILE A 97 -16.40 -16.85 10.17
CA ILE A 97 -15.22 -16.87 9.32
C ILE A 97 -14.60 -18.27 9.35
N SER A 98 -14.57 -18.93 8.20
CA SER A 98 -14.11 -20.31 8.07
C SER A 98 -12.79 -20.45 7.33
N SER A 99 -12.47 -19.50 6.44
CA SER A 99 -11.23 -19.54 5.68
C SER A 99 -10.81 -18.16 5.21
N TYR A 100 -9.55 -18.08 4.82
CA TYR A 100 -8.99 -16.97 4.08
C TYR A 100 -8.28 -17.56 2.85
N GLU A 101 -8.39 -16.94 1.69
CA GLU A 101 -7.68 -17.30 0.46
C GLU A 101 -7.09 -16.04 -0.19
N VAL A 102 -5.94 -16.19 -0.86
CA VAL A 102 -5.33 -15.13 -1.66
C VAL A 102 -5.15 -15.66 -3.08
N TYR A 103 -5.72 -14.97 -4.06
CA TYR A 103 -5.62 -15.34 -5.47
C TYR A 103 -4.35 -14.75 -6.11
N ASN A 104 -3.18 -15.21 -5.63
CA ASN A 104 -1.81 -15.20 -6.21
C ASN A 104 -0.75 -15.09 -5.09
N SER A 105 0.41 -15.74 -5.29
CA SER A 105 1.56 -15.71 -4.37
C SER A 105 2.22 -14.32 -4.23
N GLU A 106 2.05 -13.41 -5.18
CA GLU A 106 2.60 -12.04 -5.10
C GLU A 106 1.91 -11.16 -4.05
N ASN A 107 0.64 -11.43 -3.75
CA ASN A 107 -0.07 -10.74 -2.66
C ASN A 107 0.41 -11.20 -1.28
N GLU A 108 1.04 -12.38 -1.17
CA GLU A 108 1.57 -12.90 0.09
C GLU A 108 2.79 -12.07 0.55
N LEU A 109 3.62 -11.60 -0.39
CA LEU A 109 4.72 -10.65 -0.14
C LEU A 109 4.22 -9.22 0.16
N LEU A 110 3.11 -8.81 -0.44
CA LEU A 110 2.47 -7.51 -0.17
C LEU A 110 1.84 -7.42 1.23
N LEU A 111 1.27 -8.51 1.76
CA LEU A 111 0.84 -8.57 3.16
C LEU A 111 2.02 -8.49 4.13
N HIS A 112 3.19 -9.00 3.74
CA HIS A 112 4.42 -8.86 4.51
C HIS A 112 4.95 -7.41 4.51
N SER A 113 4.83 -6.65 3.41
CA SER A 113 5.19 -5.22 3.41
C SER A 113 4.18 -4.34 4.18
N LEU A 114 2.88 -4.66 4.12
CA LEU A 114 1.84 -3.97 4.91
C LEU A 114 1.99 -4.20 6.44
N ALA A 115 2.71 -5.26 6.83
CA ALA A 115 3.00 -5.63 8.22
C ALA A 115 3.87 -4.61 8.96
N GLN A 116 4.93 -4.17 8.29
CA GLN A 116 5.94 -3.28 8.87
C GLN A 116 5.31 -1.92 9.24
N ASP A 117 4.28 -1.51 8.51
CA ASP A 117 3.50 -0.29 8.79
C ASP A 117 2.52 -0.45 9.98
N TYR A 118 2.12 -1.67 10.33
CA TYR A 118 1.17 -1.95 11.44
C TYR A 118 1.86 -2.10 12.80
N LYS A 119 3.19 -2.29 12.84
CA LYS A 119 4.00 -2.34 14.08
C LYS A 119 3.98 -1.03 14.87
N GLY A 120 3.59 0.07 14.23
CA GLY A 120 3.39 1.38 14.88
C GLY A 120 2.01 1.61 15.49
N GLN A 121 1.05 0.68 15.35
CA GLN A 121 -0.34 0.90 15.78
C GLN A 121 -0.97 -0.36 16.38
N VAL A 122 -0.61 -0.71 17.62
CA VAL A 122 -1.52 -1.49 18.48
C VAL A 122 -1.28 -1.16 19.96
N LYS A 123 -2.26 -0.51 20.61
CA LYS A 123 -2.51 -0.74 22.04
C LYS A 123 -3.29 -2.06 22.16
N PRO A 124 -3.03 -2.90 23.19
CA PRO A 124 -3.70 -4.18 23.31
C PRO A 124 -5.21 -4.00 23.51
N LEU A 125 -5.99 -4.81 22.79
CA LEU A 125 -7.44 -4.88 22.93
C LEU A 125 -7.75 -5.64 24.23
N ASN A 126 -8.16 -4.92 25.27
CA ASN A 126 -8.84 -5.55 26.40
C ASN A 126 -10.09 -4.77 26.80
N SER A 127 -11.15 -5.57 26.96
CA SER A 127 -12.40 -5.40 27.71
C SER A 127 -13.27 -4.17 27.44
N LEU A 128 -14.51 -4.49 27.04
CA LEU A 128 -15.72 -3.69 27.21
C LEU A 128 -15.68 -2.78 28.45
N GLU A 129 -15.93 -1.49 28.28
CA GLU A 129 -16.95 -0.76 29.04
C GLU A 129 -17.24 0.62 28.42
N ASN A 130 -18.47 1.06 28.67
CA ASN A 130 -19.17 2.17 28.03
C ASN A 130 -18.53 3.54 28.26
N ASN A 131 -18.75 4.50 27.36
CA ASN A 131 -19.53 5.71 27.66
C ASN A 131 -19.58 6.67 26.46
N HIS A 132 -20.80 7.14 26.19
CA HIS A 132 -21.13 8.25 25.30
C HIS A 132 -20.53 9.56 25.81
N THR A 133 -19.99 10.42 24.93
CA THR A 133 -20.29 11.87 24.99
C THR A 133 -20.06 12.52 23.62
N THR A 134 -21.10 13.20 23.16
CA THR A 134 -21.18 14.07 21.99
C THR A 134 -20.65 15.46 22.35
N GLU A 135 -19.70 16.02 21.61
CA GLU A 135 -19.52 17.48 21.53
C GLU A 135 -19.19 17.94 20.10
N ASN A 136 -19.91 18.97 19.68
CA ASN A 136 -19.91 19.63 18.37
C ASN A 136 -18.59 20.37 18.07
N LEU A 137 -18.21 20.48 16.80
CA LEU A 137 -17.24 21.49 16.35
C LEU A 137 -17.66 22.14 15.02
N THR A 138 -18.05 23.40 15.15
CA THR A 138 -18.33 24.42 14.13
C THR A 138 -17.05 24.92 13.40
N THR A 139 -17.20 25.19 12.09
CA THR A 139 -16.51 26.16 11.18
C THR A 139 -15.05 26.56 11.46
N LYS A 140 -14.14 26.33 10.49
CA LYS A 140 -12.72 26.75 10.52
C LYS A 140 -12.37 27.83 9.47
N GLU A 141 -11.55 28.80 9.90
CA GLU A 141 -10.98 29.91 9.13
C GLU A 141 -9.63 29.54 8.46
N PRO A 142 -9.32 30.09 7.26
CA PRO A 142 -8.17 29.70 6.41
C PRO A 142 -6.76 30.05 6.94
N ASN A 143 -6.61 31.02 7.87
CA ASN A 143 -5.29 31.48 8.32
C ASN A 143 -4.58 30.54 9.31
N LYS A 144 -5.31 29.64 9.98
CA LYS A 144 -4.70 28.63 10.86
C LYS A 144 -4.08 27.47 10.07
N GLU A 145 -4.64 27.16 8.91
CA GLU A 145 -4.29 25.98 8.10
C GLU A 145 -2.94 26.15 7.36
N ALA A 146 -2.65 27.36 6.86
CA ALA A 146 -1.37 27.68 6.23
C ALA A 146 -0.18 27.61 7.21
N ASN A 147 -0.39 28.03 8.47
CA ASN A 147 0.64 27.96 9.52
C ASN A 147 0.91 26.51 9.96
N THR A 148 -0.12 25.65 10.02
CA THR A 148 0.06 24.21 10.30
C THR A 148 0.83 23.48 9.19
N LEU A 149 0.61 23.83 7.92
CA LEU A 149 1.31 23.22 6.80
C LEU A 149 2.80 23.59 6.78
N LYS A 150 3.10 24.87 7.04
CA LYS A 150 4.47 25.36 7.10
C LYS A 150 5.24 24.73 8.26
N ALA A 151 4.65 24.68 9.46
CA ALA A 151 5.24 23.99 10.61
C ALA A 151 5.45 22.48 10.38
N TYR A 152 4.51 21.84 9.66
CA TYR A 152 4.65 20.44 9.28
C TYR A 152 5.80 20.24 8.29
N ASN A 153 5.89 21.03 7.22
CA ASN A 153 7.00 20.98 6.25
C ASN A 153 8.36 21.33 6.90
N GLU A 154 8.41 22.28 7.83
CA GLU A 154 9.61 22.63 8.59
C GLU A 154 10.08 21.48 9.51
N SER A 155 9.16 20.59 9.93
CA SER A 155 9.55 19.37 10.67
C SER A 155 10.41 18.40 9.85
N PHE A 156 10.43 18.55 8.52
CA PHE A 156 11.29 17.81 7.59
C PHE A 156 12.68 18.45 7.39
N GLU A 157 12.91 19.69 7.85
CA GLU A 157 14.23 20.36 7.76
C GLU A 157 15.20 19.88 8.87
N ASN A 158 14.67 19.43 10.02
CA ASN A 158 15.44 19.25 11.25
C ASN A 158 15.63 17.79 11.70
N LYS A 159 15.31 16.79 10.87
CA LYS A 159 15.38 15.36 11.26
C LYS A 159 16.22 14.53 10.28
N ASN A 160 17.18 13.78 10.83
CA ASN A 160 17.91 12.72 10.13
C ASN A 160 16.93 11.67 9.57
N LYS A 161 17.22 11.12 8.37
CA LYS A 161 16.43 10.11 7.62
C LYS A 161 15.96 8.90 8.47
N GLU A 162 16.55 8.65 9.63
CA GLU A 162 16.32 7.46 10.48
C GLU A 162 15.34 7.65 11.65
N LYS A 163 14.93 8.88 11.98
CA LYS A 163 13.87 9.09 13.00
C LYS A 163 12.52 9.11 12.30
N ASN A 164 11.87 7.94 12.25
CA ASN A 164 10.49 7.70 11.82
C ASN A 164 9.64 8.95 12.03
N MET A 165 9.09 9.46 10.92
CA MET A 165 8.30 10.68 10.95
C MET A 165 6.99 10.37 11.70
N LYS A 166 6.13 11.38 11.89
CA LYS A 166 4.83 11.10 12.51
C LYS A 166 3.96 10.43 11.45
N LYS A 167 3.69 9.14 11.61
CA LYS A 167 2.58 8.48 10.92
C LYS A 167 1.30 9.20 11.28
N LEU A 168 0.66 9.80 10.28
CA LEU A 168 -0.59 10.53 10.43
C LEU A 168 -1.77 9.60 10.15
N SER A 169 -2.93 9.93 10.69
CA SER A 169 -4.17 9.29 10.28
C SER A 169 -4.50 9.67 8.83
N PHE A 170 -5.28 8.80 8.17
CA PHE A 170 -5.71 9.04 6.80
C PHE A 170 -6.42 10.39 6.62
N ASP A 171 -7.27 10.77 7.57
CA ASP A 171 -8.02 12.03 7.50
C ASP A 171 -7.15 13.27 7.75
N GLU A 172 -6.14 13.18 8.63
CA GLU A 172 -5.14 14.25 8.79
C GLU A 172 -4.38 14.49 7.48
N ILE A 173 -3.93 13.41 6.81
CA ILE A 173 -3.18 13.54 5.56
C ILE A 173 -4.06 14.11 4.45
N LYS A 174 -5.34 13.71 4.36
CA LYS A 174 -6.27 14.30 3.38
C LYS A 174 -6.41 15.80 3.56
N GLN A 175 -6.62 16.27 4.80
CA GLN A 175 -6.74 17.69 5.08
C GLN A 175 -5.48 18.45 4.68
N LEU A 176 -4.30 17.89 4.98
CA LEU A 176 -3.03 18.47 4.53
C LEU A 176 -2.93 18.50 3.00
N ILE A 177 -3.26 17.40 2.34
CA ILE A 177 -3.24 17.31 0.88
C ILE A 177 -4.20 18.32 0.27
N ASP A 178 -5.40 18.49 0.82
CA ASP A 178 -6.43 19.37 0.28
C ASP A 178 -5.99 20.84 0.32
N ASN A 179 -5.28 21.24 1.37
CA ASN A 179 -4.83 22.61 1.60
C ASN A 179 -3.43 22.91 1.06
N ALA A 180 -2.68 21.89 0.61
CA ALA A 180 -1.29 22.06 0.18
C ALA A 180 -1.15 22.71 -1.21
N PRO A 181 -0.19 23.63 -1.39
CA PRO A 181 0.13 24.14 -2.71
C PRO A 181 0.72 23.03 -3.57
N THR A 182 0.35 22.99 -4.85
CA THR A 182 0.79 21.95 -5.80
C THR A 182 2.06 22.33 -6.58
N LYS A 183 2.64 23.50 -6.33
CA LYS A 183 3.82 24.02 -7.03
C LYS A 183 4.75 24.74 -6.06
N GLY A 184 6.03 24.76 -6.42
CA GLY A 184 7.05 25.56 -5.74
C GLY A 184 7.66 24.87 -4.52
N LYS A 185 8.34 25.68 -3.70
CA LYS A 185 9.07 25.21 -2.52
C LYS A 185 8.16 24.58 -1.46
N ASP A 186 6.93 25.09 -1.33
CA ASP A 186 5.99 24.76 -0.25
C ASP A 186 5.14 23.50 -0.50
N ILE A 187 5.45 22.71 -1.53
CA ILE A 187 4.80 21.40 -1.76
C ILE A 187 4.88 20.57 -0.48
N LEU A 188 3.72 20.08 -0.04
CA LEU A 188 3.58 19.20 1.13
C LEU A 188 4.49 17.98 1.00
N LEU A 189 5.35 17.77 1.99
CA LEU A 189 6.07 16.51 2.19
C LEU A 189 5.22 15.61 3.08
N ILE A 190 4.90 14.40 2.66
CA ILE A 190 4.09 13.47 3.48
C ILE A 190 4.93 12.40 4.17
N GLY A 191 6.15 12.09 3.69
CA GLY A 191 6.94 10.97 4.21
C GLY A 191 6.52 9.63 3.57
N ASN A 192 7.48 8.71 3.43
CA ASN A 192 7.25 7.41 2.80
C ASN A 192 6.22 6.55 3.55
N GLU A 193 6.29 6.55 4.88
CA GLU A 193 5.37 5.88 5.81
C GLU A 193 3.89 6.31 5.70
N ASN A 194 3.63 7.48 5.12
CA ASN A 194 2.28 8.03 4.91
C ASN A 194 1.80 7.84 3.46
N LEU A 195 2.65 7.32 2.56
CA LEU A 195 2.28 6.99 1.19
C LEU A 195 1.59 5.62 1.13
N THR A 196 0.41 5.51 1.73
CA THR A 196 -0.40 4.29 1.70
C THR A 196 -1.18 4.15 0.37
N PRO A 197 -1.70 2.96 0.02
CA PRO A 197 -2.51 2.78 -1.19
C PRO A 197 -3.71 3.74 -1.26
N GLU A 198 -4.36 3.99 -0.12
CA GLU A 198 -5.51 4.90 -0.02
C GLU A 198 -5.09 6.35 -0.26
N ILE A 199 -3.90 6.76 0.19
CA ILE A 199 -3.35 8.08 -0.07
C ILE A 199 -2.96 8.23 -1.53
N VAL A 200 -2.36 7.22 -2.15
CA VAL A 200 -2.09 7.22 -3.61
C VAL A 200 -3.39 7.35 -4.40
N GLU A 201 -4.42 6.59 -4.05
CA GLU A 201 -5.75 6.70 -4.65
C GLU A 201 -6.34 8.10 -4.46
N TYR A 202 -6.20 8.67 -3.26
CA TYR A 202 -6.68 10.01 -2.95
C TYR A 202 -5.98 11.07 -3.80
N ILE A 203 -4.65 11.04 -3.89
CA ILE A 203 -3.84 11.93 -4.73
C ILE A 203 -4.30 11.83 -6.19
N HIS A 204 -4.52 10.61 -6.68
CA HIS A 204 -4.98 10.37 -8.04
C HIS A 204 -6.37 10.95 -8.30
N LYS A 205 -7.36 10.62 -7.46
CA LYS A 205 -8.75 11.07 -7.63
C LYS A 205 -8.92 12.57 -7.46
N LYS A 206 -8.16 13.19 -6.56
CA LYS A 206 -8.18 14.65 -6.32
C LYS A 206 -7.23 15.43 -7.23
N GLN A 207 -6.55 14.75 -8.16
CA GLN A 207 -5.59 15.35 -9.09
C GLN A 207 -4.51 16.18 -8.38
N ARG A 208 -3.98 15.66 -7.28
CA ARG A 208 -2.99 16.34 -6.43
C ARG A 208 -1.57 15.92 -6.75
N LYS A 209 -0.64 16.62 -6.11
CA LYS A 209 0.80 16.40 -6.13
C LYS A 209 1.32 16.59 -4.73
N VAL A 210 2.19 15.69 -4.30
CA VAL A 210 2.86 15.73 -3.00
C VAL A 210 4.33 15.37 -3.15
N GLY A 211 5.13 15.81 -2.20
CA GLY A 211 6.49 15.30 -2.02
C GLY A 211 6.50 14.14 -1.02
N ILE A 212 7.41 13.20 -1.23
CA ILE A 212 7.58 12.04 -0.35
C ILE A 212 8.68 12.31 0.65
N GLU A 213 9.85 12.70 0.16
CA GLU A 213 11.04 12.95 0.98
C GLU A 213 11.94 13.97 0.28
N LYS A 214 12.84 14.59 1.04
CA LYS A 214 13.95 15.36 0.49
C LYS A 214 15.02 14.43 -0.05
N LEU A 215 15.68 14.84 -1.13
CA LEU A 215 16.88 14.17 -1.61
C LEU A 215 18.05 14.45 -0.68
N ASN A 216 18.89 13.45 -0.43
CA ASN A 216 20.12 13.65 0.37
C ASN A 216 21.23 14.26 -0.49
N GLU A 217 22.32 14.71 0.15
CA GLU A 217 23.42 15.38 -0.55
C GLU A 217 24.07 14.51 -1.64
N ASN A 218 24.15 13.19 -1.46
CA ASN A 218 24.75 12.30 -2.45
C ASN A 218 23.86 12.15 -3.69
N GLU A 219 22.55 12.01 -3.48
CA GLU A 219 21.54 12.00 -4.54
C GLU A 219 21.52 13.36 -5.25
N ILE A 220 21.56 14.47 -4.50
CA ILE A 220 21.66 15.82 -5.04
C ILE A 220 22.94 15.98 -5.88
N LYS A 221 24.10 15.54 -5.41
CA LYS A 221 25.36 15.62 -6.18
C LYS A 221 25.29 14.80 -7.47
N ALA A 222 24.57 13.68 -7.46
CA ALA A 222 24.38 12.85 -8.65
C ALA A 222 23.48 13.51 -9.72
N PHE A 223 22.69 14.53 -9.37
CA PHE A 223 21.76 15.22 -10.25
C PHE A 223 21.99 16.73 -10.24
N ASN A 224 22.34 17.32 -11.38
CA ASN A 224 22.64 18.76 -11.49
C ASN A 224 21.37 19.63 -11.38
N PHE A 225 20.72 19.65 -10.22
CA PHE A 225 19.53 20.44 -9.94
C PHE A 225 19.85 21.93 -9.89
N GLU A 226 18.93 22.76 -10.38
CA GLU A 226 19.06 24.22 -10.32
C GLU A 226 18.94 24.75 -8.88
N TYR A 227 18.08 24.12 -8.05
CA TYR A 227 17.87 24.51 -6.65
C TYR A 227 18.09 23.32 -5.69
N PRO A 228 19.33 22.82 -5.53
CA PRO A 228 19.62 21.57 -4.82
C PRO A 228 19.06 21.50 -3.40
N LYS A 229 18.99 22.62 -2.68
CA LYS A 229 18.42 22.70 -1.31
C LYS A 229 16.93 22.36 -1.23
N ASN A 230 16.21 22.53 -2.35
CA ASN A 230 14.78 22.24 -2.46
C ASN A 230 14.49 20.88 -3.12
N ALA A 231 15.54 20.08 -3.37
CA ALA A 231 15.44 18.82 -4.08
C ALA A 231 14.60 17.80 -3.30
N LYS A 232 13.53 17.32 -3.93
CA LYS A 232 12.59 16.38 -3.31
C LYS A 232 12.06 15.35 -4.29
N ILE A 233 11.75 14.17 -3.77
CA ILE A 233 11.03 13.13 -4.48
C ILE A 233 9.55 13.52 -4.52
N ILE A 234 8.95 13.44 -5.70
CA ILE A 234 7.58 13.88 -5.96
C ILE A 234 6.76 12.73 -6.53
N ILE A 235 5.49 12.65 -6.12
CA ILE A 235 4.46 11.88 -6.83
C ILE A 235 3.29 12.80 -7.17
N ASP A 236 2.81 12.71 -8.41
CA ASP A 236 1.63 13.43 -8.88
C ASP A 236 0.60 12.49 -9.50
N TYR A 237 -0.62 13.00 -9.61
CA TYR A 237 -1.72 12.26 -10.22
C TYR A 237 -1.43 11.84 -11.67
N GLN A 238 -0.59 12.58 -12.42
CA GLN A 238 -0.31 12.28 -13.82
C GLN A 238 0.56 11.03 -13.95
N GLY A 239 1.57 10.88 -13.11
CA GLY A 239 2.39 9.66 -13.02
C GLY A 239 1.56 8.45 -12.60
N ILE A 240 0.69 8.63 -11.59
CA ILE A 240 -0.24 7.57 -11.14
C ILE A 240 -1.19 7.16 -12.26
N GLN A 241 -1.87 8.13 -12.89
CA GLN A 241 -2.78 7.91 -14.00
C GLN A 241 -2.07 7.23 -15.17
N HIS A 242 -0.84 7.64 -15.50
CA HIS A 242 -0.07 7.03 -16.58
C HIS A 242 0.23 5.55 -16.30
N ALA A 243 0.73 5.24 -15.10
CA ALA A 243 1.01 3.87 -14.68
C ALA A 243 -0.25 2.99 -14.73
N LEU A 244 -1.38 3.49 -14.22
CA LEU A 244 -2.65 2.73 -14.20
C LEU A 244 -3.27 2.59 -15.60
N ASN A 245 -3.17 3.60 -16.46
CA ASN A 245 -3.73 3.53 -17.81
C ASN A 245 -2.94 2.57 -18.71
N LYS A 246 -1.62 2.52 -18.55
CA LYS A 246 -0.75 1.66 -19.37
C LYS A 246 -0.60 0.27 -18.78
N HIS A 247 -0.53 0.16 -17.46
CA HIS A 247 -0.15 -1.08 -16.78
C HIS A 247 -1.13 -1.50 -15.70
N GLY A 248 -2.23 -0.77 -15.47
CA GLY A 248 -3.23 -1.15 -14.47
C GLY A 248 -4.14 -2.30 -14.89
N VAL A 249 -4.95 -2.80 -13.95
CA VAL A 249 -5.82 -3.99 -14.13
C VAL A 249 -6.70 -3.92 -15.37
N ASN A 250 -7.16 -2.72 -15.73
CA ASN A 250 -8.06 -2.50 -16.86
C ASN A 250 -7.32 -2.09 -18.15
N SER A 251 -5.99 -2.01 -18.15
CA SER A 251 -5.22 -1.57 -19.31
C SER A 251 -5.26 -2.59 -20.45
N ALA A 252 -5.12 -2.11 -21.68
CA ALA A 252 -4.99 -2.98 -22.85
C ALA A 252 -3.80 -3.94 -22.72
N ASN A 253 -2.67 -3.49 -22.16
CA ASN A 253 -1.48 -4.32 -21.99
C ASN A 253 -1.70 -5.48 -21.02
N VAL A 254 -2.44 -5.25 -19.93
CA VAL A 254 -2.77 -6.31 -18.96
C VAL A 254 -3.79 -7.27 -19.57
N ARG A 255 -4.84 -6.73 -20.20
CA ARG A 255 -5.92 -7.52 -20.81
C ARG A 255 -5.47 -8.37 -21.99
N LEU A 256 -4.57 -7.85 -22.82
CA LEU A 256 -4.14 -8.50 -24.08
C LEU A 256 -2.83 -9.27 -23.92
N SER A 257 -1.86 -8.73 -23.16
CA SER A 257 -0.49 -9.26 -23.12
C SER A 257 -0.17 -10.06 -21.86
N LYS A 258 -1.15 -10.33 -20.99
CA LYS A 258 -0.98 -11.04 -19.69
C LYS A 258 0.12 -10.42 -18.80
N GLN A 259 0.35 -9.12 -18.95
CA GLN A 259 1.25 -8.35 -18.09
C GLN A 259 0.68 -8.34 -16.66
N LEU A 260 1.54 -8.42 -15.65
CA LEU A 260 1.11 -8.24 -14.28
C LEU A 260 0.65 -6.79 -14.07
N PRO A 261 -0.56 -6.57 -13.52
CA PRO A 261 -1.07 -5.23 -13.37
C PRO A 261 -0.36 -4.45 -12.26
N ILE A 262 -0.34 -3.14 -12.44
CA ILE A 262 0.00 -2.14 -11.44
C ILE A 262 -1.27 -1.69 -10.72
N THR A 263 -1.18 -1.61 -9.41
CA THR A 263 -2.23 -1.17 -8.51
C THR A 263 -1.77 0.02 -7.68
N TYR A 264 -2.68 0.64 -6.92
CA TYR A 264 -2.28 1.68 -5.96
C TYR A 264 -1.32 1.14 -4.90
N THR A 265 -1.43 -0.15 -4.55
CA THR A 265 -0.50 -0.80 -3.63
C THR A 265 0.91 -0.87 -4.20
N ASP A 266 1.04 -1.22 -5.47
CA ASP A 266 2.36 -1.23 -6.14
C ASP A 266 2.97 0.17 -6.17
N ILE A 267 2.15 1.17 -6.52
CA ILE A 267 2.58 2.57 -6.58
C ILE A 267 2.93 3.09 -5.18
N ALA A 268 2.21 2.73 -4.13
CA ALA A 268 2.54 3.09 -2.75
C ALA A 268 3.93 2.56 -2.33
N ASN A 269 4.27 1.35 -2.76
CA ASN A 269 5.55 0.70 -2.45
C ASN A 269 6.70 1.09 -3.40
N TYR A 270 6.51 2.03 -4.33
CA TYR A 270 7.50 2.31 -5.38
C TYR A 270 8.87 2.76 -4.84
N ARG A 271 8.91 3.50 -3.71
CA ARG A 271 10.16 3.94 -3.10
C ARG A 271 10.99 2.78 -2.60
N ASN A 272 10.35 1.76 -2.03
CA ASN A 272 11.02 0.54 -1.60
C ASN A 272 11.67 -0.17 -2.80
N ILE A 273 10.98 -0.21 -3.94
CA ILE A 273 11.53 -0.77 -5.18
C ILE A 273 12.74 0.03 -5.66
N VAL A 274 12.67 1.36 -5.63
CA VAL A 274 13.80 2.22 -6.03
C VAL A 274 15.00 2.07 -5.09
N ASN A 275 14.76 2.12 -3.78
CA ASN A 275 15.82 2.08 -2.77
C ASN A 275 16.52 0.73 -2.71
N ASN A 276 15.83 -0.35 -3.09
CA ASN A 276 16.36 -1.71 -3.11
C ASN A 276 16.55 -2.26 -4.53
N ALA A 277 16.59 -1.40 -5.55
CA ALA A 277 16.74 -1.82 -6.94
C ALA A 277 18.04 -2.62 -7.12
N ASP A 278 17.98 -3.68 -7.94
CA ASP A 278 19.18 -4.49 -8.24
C ASP A 278 20.08 -3.75 -9.23
N GLU A 279 19.49 -2.91 -10.08
CA GLU A 279 20.22 -2.04 -11.00
C GLU A 279 19.45 -0.74 -11.23
N THR A 280 20.20 0.37 -11.33
CA THR A 280 19.62 1.68 -11.64
C THR A 280 20.38 2.31 -12.81
N ILE A 281 19.68 2.57 -13.91
CA ILE A 281 20.23 3.17 -15.12
C ILE A 281 19.80 4.63 -15.18
N LYS A 282 20.78 5.53 -15.32
CA LYS A 282 20.55 6.95 -15.56
C LYS A 282 20.68 7.26 -17.05
N LYS A 283 19.73 8.02 -17.58
CA LYS A 283 19.74 8.48 -18.98
C LYS A 283 19.20 9.89 -19.11
N GLY A 284 20.08 10.84 -19.39
CA GLY A 284 19.75 12.26 -19.39
C GLY A 284 19.13 12.69 -18.05
N ASN A 285 17.87 13.13 -18.08
CA ASN A 285 17.11 13.50 -16.89
C ASN A 285 16.22 12.37 -16.33
N ARG A 286 16.32 11.14 -16.84
CA ARG A 286 15.51 9.99 -16.44
C ARG A 286 16.35 9.00 -15.65
N ILE A 287 15.70 8.31 -14.72
CA ILE A 287 16.26 7.15 -14.03
C ILE A 287 15.28 5.99 -14.14
N MET A 288 15.83 4.83 -14.45
CA MET A 288 15.14 3.56 -14.46
C MET A 288 15.73 2.66 -13.38
N SER A 289 14.92 2.35 -12.37
CA SER A 289 15.28 1.41 -11.31
C SER A 289 14.63 0.06 -11.58
N TYR A 290 15.45 -0.99 -11.69
CA TYR A 290 15.05 -2.36 -12.00
C TYR A 290 15.16 -3.23 -10.75
N LYS A 291 14.10 -3.96 -10.42
CA LYS A 291 14.08 -4.96 -9.34
C LYS A 291 13.59 -6.30 -9.85
N GLN A 292 14.42 -7.34 -9.74
CA GLN A 292 14.05 -8.72 -10.02
C GLN A 292 13.25 -9.30 -8.85
N ILE A 293 12.09 -9.89 -9.14
CA ILE A 293 11.20 -10.53 -8.17
C ILE A 293 10.63 -11.81 -8.76
N ASN A 294 11.07 -12.97 -8.26
CA ASN A 294 10.46 -14.29 -8.49
C ASN A 294 9.98 -14.55 -9.93
N GLY A 295 10.90 -14.59 -10.89
CA GLY A 295 10.59 -14.87 -12.30
C GLY A 295 9.94 -13.71 -13.06
N HIS A 296 9.84 -12.55 -12.44
CA HIS A 296 9.33 -11.29 -12.98
C HIS A 296 10.26 -10.16 -12.55
N PHE A 297 10.09 -8.97 -13.12
CA PHE A 297 10.79 -7.78 -12.66
C PHE A 297 9.87 -6.58 -12.65
N VAL A 298 10.16 -5.64 -11.74
CA VAL A 298 9.48 -4.36 -11.60
C VAL A 298 10.44 -3.28 -12.08
N VAL A 299 9.89 -2.34 -12.83
CA VAL A 299 10.63 -1.15 -13.26
C VAL A 299 9.92 0.08 -12.74
N VAL A 300 10.68 0.97 -12.10
CA VAL A 300 10.21 2.29 -11.70
C VAL A 300 10.97 3.33 -12.48
N GLU A 301 10.22 4.22 -13.12
CA GLU A 301 10.78 5.34 -13.84
C GLU A 301 10.56 6.64 -13.09
N GLN A 302 11.64 7.40 -12.94
CA GLN A 302 11.60 8.73 -12.35
C GLN A 302 12.25 9.76 -13.28
N ILE A 303 11.74 10.99 -13.27
CA ILE A 303 12.24 12.10 -14.09
C ILE A 303 12.69 13.24 -13.20
N ASN A 304 13.93 13.66 -13.36
CA ASN A 304 14.42 14.94 -12.89
C ASN A 304 13.80 16.07 -13.73
N ARG A 305 12.97 16.88 -13.07
CA ARG A 305 12.62 18.21 -13.55
C ARG A 305 13.55 19.18 -12.84
N ASN A 306 14.44 19.82 -13.61
CA ASN A 306 15.57 20.66 -13.15
C ASN A 306 15.20 21.73 -12.09
N GLN A 307 13.91 21.99 -11.88
CA GLN A 307 13.31 22.72 -10.76
C GLN A 307 13.30 21.95 -9.42
N SER A 308 14.30 21.10 -9.18
CA SER A 308 14.48 20.36 -7.91
C SER A 308 13.40 19.33 -7.57
N GLU A 309 12.78 18.76 -8.59
CA GLU A 309 11.75 17.75 -8.42
C GLU A 309 12.15 16.46 -9.12
N PHE A 310 12.16 15.37 -8.35
CA PHE A 310 12.40 14.04 -8.88
C PHE A 310 11.08 13.27 -8.92
N LEU A 311 10.41 13.32 -10.07
CA LEU A 311 9.02 12.93 -10.24
C LEU A 311 8.88 11.44 -10.57
N PHE A 312 8.01 10.73 -9.86
CA PHE A 312 7.49 9.43 -10.27
C PHE A 312 6.76 9.54 -11.61
N LYS A 313 7.28 8.89 -12.65
CA LYS A 313 6.74 8.97 -14.01
C LYS A 313 5.84 7.80 -14.35
N THR A 314 6.31 6.59 -14.08
CA THR A 314 5.56 5.35 -14.30
C THR A 314 6.17 4.20 -13.52
N MET A 315 5.44 3.10 -13.47
CA MET A 315 5.88 1.81 -12.98
C MET A 315 5.25 0.74 -13.86
N PHE A 316 5.96 -0.37 -14.07
CA PHE A 316 5.41 -1.55 -14.73
C PHE A 316 6.11 -2.84 -14.28
N LYS A 317 5.48 -3.97 -14.60
CA LYS A 317 5.97 -5.32 -14.31
C LYS A 317 6.09 -6.12 -15.58
N GLU A 318 7.12 -6.92 -15.72
CA GLU A 318 7.31 -7.82 -16.85
C GLU A 318 7.80 -9.20 -16.40
N LYS A 319 7.59 -10.21 -17.24
CA LYS A 319 8.04 -11.59 -16.95
C LYS A 319 9.49 -11.77 -17.35
N GLY A 320 10.19 -12.65 -16.65
CA GLY A 320 11.56 -13.04 -16.95
C GLY A 320 12.60 -12.19 -16.25
N ASN A 321 13.81 -12.17 -16.82
CA ASN A 321 14.95 -11.42 -16.29
C ASN A 321 14.98 -10.00 -16.87
N TYR A 322 15.15 -8.98 -16.02
CA TYR A 322 15.14 -7.58 -16.47
C TYR A 322 16.19 -7.30 -17.55
N LYS A 323 17.37 -7.95 -17.51
CA LYS A 323 18.45 -7.76 -18.51
C LYS A 323 18.06 -8.21 -19.92
N ASN A 324 17.06 -9.08 -20.02
CA ASN A 324 16.55 -9.57 -21.30
C ASN A 324 15.38 -8.73 -21.83
N GLY A 325 14.79 -7.89 -20.98
CA GLY A 325 13.65 -7.04 -21.29
C GLY A 325 13.93 -6.04 -22.40
N ALA A 326 12.91 -5.75 -23.22
CA ALA A 326 13.04 -4.80 -24.33
C ALA A 326 13.35 -3.39 -23.83
N ASP A 327 12.72 -2.98 -22.72
CA ASP A 327 12.98 -1.69 -22.08
C ASP A 327 14.44 -1.57 -21.61
N TYR A 328 14.95 -2.59 -20.91
CA TYR A 328 16.35 -2.61 -20.47
C TYR A 328 17.32 -2.52 -21.65
N LYS A 329 17.14 -3.37 -22.67
CA LYS A 329 17.99 -3.38 -23.87
C LYS A 329 18.05 -2.00 -24.55
N LYS A 330 16.89 -1.34 -24.68
CA LYS A 330 16.80 0.01 -25.22
C LYS A 330 17.54 1.05 -24.37
N ASN A 331 17.43 0.93 -23.04
CA ASN A 331 18.04 1.88 -22.13
C ASN A 331 19.56 1.70 -21.98
N ILE A 332 20.11 0.51 -22.22
CA ILE A 332 21.57 0.30 -22.27
C ILE A 332 22.19 0.60 -23.65
N SER A 333 21.45 0.43 -24.75
CA SER A 333 22.00 0.61 -26.11
C SER A 333 22.10 2.08 -26.54
N GLU A 334 21.32 2.95 -25.90
CA GLU A 334 21.24 4.38 -26.20
C GLU A 334 22.04 5.22 -25.18
N ASN A 335 23.00 4.60 -24.47
CA ASN A 335 23.85 5.23 -23.44
C ASN A 335 25.28 5.49 -23.92
#